data_AF-A0A679I8P1-F1
#
_entry.id   AF-A0A679I8P1-F1
#
_cell.length_a   1.000
_cell.length_b   1.000
_cell.length_c   1.000
_cell.angle_alpha   90.00
_cell.angle_beta   90.00
_cell.angle_gamma   90.00
#
_symmetry.space_group_name_H-M   'P 1'
#
loop_
_entity.id
_entity.type
_entity.pdbx_description
1 polymer ?
#
loop_
_entity_poly.entity_id
_entity_poly.type
_entity_poly.pdbx_seq_one_letter_code
_entity_poly.pdbx_strand_id
1 'polypeptide(L)'
;MSQYDLLMLRDKDLRADGIHIQRNKTKDSSGKRTIYEWSDQLTRAVTNAKEARPTASDFLFCNRLGKSYINPETDEAPGWKTMWQNFMKRVMAETEVEEHFTQHDLRAKCASDAATLEHARALLSHADIRTTERVYRRKPERVKPLETEIYEGKVYL
;
A
#
# COMPACT_ATOMS: atom_id res chain seq x y z
N MET A 1 -2.72 2.70 -1.28
CA MET A 1 -3.97 2.60 -0.48
C MET A 1 -3.78 1.99 0.92
N SER A 2 -4.48 2.46 1.98
CA SER A 2 -4.34 1.90 3.34
C SER A 2 -5.14 0.61 3.53
N GLN A 3 -4.86 -0.20 4.57
CA GLN A 3 -5.63 -1.44 4.83
C GLN A 3 -7.13 -1.15 5.01
N TYR A 4 -7.47 -0.08 5.73
CA TYR A 4 -8.87 0.28 5.92
C TYR A 4 -9.57 0.57 4.60
N ASP A 5 -8.97 1.45 3.79
CA ASP A 5 -9.51 1.81 2.48
C ASP A 5 -9.64 0.56 1.58
N LEU A 6 -8.66 -0.36 1.63
CA LEU A 6 -8.65 -1.61 0.88
C LEU A 6 -9.81 -2.54 1.27
N LEU A 7 -10.05 -2.73 2.57
CA LEU A 7 -11.10 -3.61 3.10
C LEU A 7 -12.51 -3.01 2.98
N MET A 8 -12.60 -1.72 2.65
CA MET A 8 -13.85 -1.00 2.39
C MET A 8 -14.20 -0.89 0.91
N LEU A 9 -13.30 -1.28 0.01
CA LEU A 9 -13.57 -1.26 -1.44
C LEU A 9 -14.81 -2.08 -1.78
N ARG A 10 -15.67 -1.51 -2.61
CA ARG A 10 -16.85 -2.17 -3.15
C ARG A 10 -16.81 -2.18 -4.67
N ASP A 11 -17.65 -3.00 -5.28
CA ASP A 11 -17.75 -3.09 -6.74
C ASP A 11 -18.07 -1.73 -7.39
N LYS A 12 -18.86 -0.86 -6.73
CA LYS A 12 -19.13 0.52 -7.18
C LYS A 12 -17.89 1.45 -7.24
N ASP A 13 -16.83 1.08 -6.53
CA ASP A 13 -15.57 1.84 -6.48
C ASP A 13 -14.62 1.40 -7.61
N LEU A 14 -14.91 0.27 -8.27
CA LEU A 14 -14.19 -0.24 -9.43
C LEU A 14 -14.85 0.31 -10.69
N ARG A 15 -14.30 1.38 -11.25
CA ARG A 15 -14.88 2.11 -12.38
C ARG A 15 -14.06 1.90 -13.65
N ALA A 16 -14.55 2.41 -14.78
CA ALA A 16 -13.90 2.23 -16.08
C ALA A 16 -12.46 2.78 -16.12
N ASP A 17 -12.20 3.86 -15.39
CA ASP A 17 -10.91 4.57 -15.33
C ASP A 17 -10.00 4.09 -14.20
N GLY A 18 -10.49 3.25 -13.27
CA GLY A 18 -9.67 2.71 -12.20
C GLY A 18 -10.42 2.42 -10.90
N ILE A 19 -9.65 2.27 -9.82
CA ILE A 19 -10.17 2.10 -8.47
C ILE A 19 -10.27 3.47 -7.79
N HIS A 20 -11.48 3.89 -7.47
CA HIS A 20 -11.77 5.16 -6.82
C HIS A 20 -11.74 4.98 -5.30
N ILE A 21 -10.90 5.76 -4.62
CA ILE A 21 -10.90 5.81 -3.15
C ILE A 21 -11.10 7.24 -2.65
N GLN A 22 -11.78 7.34 -1.51
CA GLN A 22 -11.86 8.55 -0.70
C GLN A 22 -11.55 8.15 0.75
N ARG A 23 -10.48 8.71 1.32
CA ARG A 23 -10.11 8.39 2.71
C ARG A 23 -11.12 9.01 3.67
N ASN A 24 -11.61 8.25 4.65
CA ASN A 24 -12.62 8.71 5.60
C ASN A 24 -12.06 9.01 7.00
N LYS A 25 -10.75 8.80 7.24
CA LYS A 25 -10.17 8.71 8.59
C LYS A 25 -9.86 10.05 9.28
N THR A 26 -10.44 11.16 8.84
CA THR A 26 -10.23 12.48 9.46
C THR A 26 -11.54 13.23 9.48
N LYS A 27 -12.04 13.46 10.69
CA LYS A 27 -13.30 14.17 10.99
C LYS A 27 -13.39 15.55 10.32
N ASP A 28 -12.24 16.17 10.03
CA ASP A 28 -12.15 17.53 9.47
C ASP A 28 -11.26 17.63 8.21
N SER A 29 -10.97 16.52 7.53
CA SER A 29 -10.28 16.60 6.23
C SER A 29 -11.14 15.96 5.14
N SER A 30 -11.38 16.71 4.06
CA SER A 30 -11.88 16.16 2.81
C SER A 30 -10.81 15.18 2.32
N GLY A 31 -10.94 13.91 2.70
CA GLY A 31 -9.89 12.94 2.45
C GLY A 31 -9.54 12.91 0.97
N LYS A 32 -8.23 12.93 0.67
CA LYS A 32 -7.72 12.98 -0.70
C LYS A 32 -8.38 11.91 -1.56
N ARG A 33 -9.07 12.34 -2.61
CA ARG A 33 -9.61 11.46 -3.64
C ARG A 33 -8.45 10.98 -4.50
N THR A 34 -8.37 9.68 -4.72
CA THR A 34 -7.33 9.06 -5.54
C THR A 34 -7.98 8.03 -6.45
N ILE A 35 -7.60 8.05 -7.72
CA ILE A 35 -7.95 7.03 -8.70
C ILE A 35 -6.67 6.24 -8.96
N TYR A 36 -6.71 4.94 -8.71
CA TYR A 36 -5.65 4.04 -9.16
C TYR A 36 -6.04 3.54 -10.53
N GLU A 37 -5.42 4.10 -11.56
CA GLU A 37 -5.67 3.71 -12.95
C GLU A 37 -5.39 2.22 -13.16
N TRP A 38 -6.13 1.63 -14.09
CA TRP A 38 -5.96 0.22 -14.42
C TRP A 38 -4.60 -0.05 -15.06
N SER A 39 -3.97 -1.11 -14.58
CA SER A 39 -2.89 -1.82 -15.26
C SER A 39 -3.28 -3.28 -15.39
N ASP A 40 -2.61 -4.03 -16.28
CA ASP A 40 -2.85 -5.47 -16.42
C ASP A 40 -2.67 -6.21 -15.10
N GLN A 41 -1.66 -5.84 -14.32
CA GLN A 41 -1.38 -6.43 -13.02
C GLN A 41 -2.46 -6.10 -11.99
N LEU A 42 -2.92 -4.84 -11.94
CA LEU A 42 -3.98 -4.44 -11.01
C LEU A 42 -5.31 -5.10 -11.36
N THR A 43 -5.61 -5.20 -12.66
CA THR A 43 -6.82 -5.86 -13.17
C THR A 43 -6.84 -7.34 -12.80
N ARG A 44 -5.71 -8.03 -12.99
CA ARG A 44 -5.54 -9.43 -12.56
C ARG A 44 -5.70 -9.58 -11.04
N ALA A 45 -5.07 -8.70 -10.26
CA ALA A 45 -5.18 -8.75 -8.80
C ALA A 45 -6.63 -8.57 -8.32
N VAL A 46 -7.39 -7.64 -8.92
CA VAL A 46 -8.82 -7.45 -8.61
C VAL A 46 -9.65 -8.65 -9.04
N THR A 47 -9.35 -9.25 -10.20
CA THR A 47 -10.04 -10.45 -10.68
C THR A 47 -9.81 -11.62 -9.72
N ASN A 48 -8.56 -11.89 -9.34
CA ASN A 48 -8.21 -12.92 -8.37
C ASN A 48 -8.91 -12.69 -7.02
N ALA A 49 -9.00 -11.43 -6.56
CA ALA A 49 -9.71 -11.10 -5.33
C ALA A 49 -11.21 -11.38 -5.43
N LYS A 50 -11.84 -11.12 -6.57
CA LYS A 50 -13.26 -11.45 -6.84
C LYS A 50 -13.48 -12.96 -6.87
N GLU A 51 -12.61 -13.71 -7.53
CA GLU A 51 -12.69 -15.17 -7.62
C GLU A 51 -12.46 -15.86 -6.27
N ALA A 52 -11.61 -15.29 -5.42
CA ALA A 52 -11.36 -15.79 -4.08
C ALA A 52 -12.48 -15.50 -3.07
N ARG A 53 -13.56 -14.79 -3.45
CA ARG A 53 -14.66 -14.48 -2.55
C ARG A 53 -15.35 -15.78 -2.09
N PRO A 54 -15.53 -16.00 -0.78
CA PRO A 54 -16.20 -17.20 -0.28
C PRO A 54 -17.71 -17.20 -0.56
N THR A 55 -18.30 -16.05 -0.92
CA THR A 55 -19.72 -15.89 -1.23
C THR A 55 -19.95 -14.57 -1.98
N ALA A 56 -21.13 -14.37 -2.55
CA ALA A 56 -21.51 -13.12 -3.21
C ALA A 56 -21.47 -11.94 -2.21
N SER A 57 -20.85 -10.83 -2.63
CA SER A 57 -20.71 -9.63 -1.82
C SER A 57 -20.43 -8.43 -2.72
N ASP A 58 -20.88 -7.26 -2.28
CA ASP A 58 -20.48 -5.97 -2.87
C ASP A 58 -19.04 -5.60 -2.52
N PHE A 59 -18.49 -6.13 -1.42
CA PHE A 59 -17.12 -5.82 -0.99
C PHE A 59 -16.10 -6.61 -1.82
N LEU A 60 -14.99 -5.96 -2.19
CA LEU A 60 -13.90 -6.65 -2.88
C LEU A 60 -13.33 -7.79 -2.04
N PHE A 61 -13.12 -7.52 -0.75
CA PHE A 61 -12.73 -8.50 0.25
C PHE A 61 -13.86 -8.68 1.25
N CYS A 62 -14.42 -9.89 1.33
CA CYS A 62 -15.53 -10.19 2.23
C CYS A 62 -15.28 -11.46 3.05
N ASN A 63 -15.87 -11.51 4.25
CA ASN A 63 -15.87 -12.71 5.06
C ASN A 63 -16.84 -13.77 4.49
N ARG A 64 -16.93 -14.93 5.14
CA ARG A 64 -17.82 -16.04 4.74
C ARG A 64 -19.32 -15.69 4.67
N LEU A 65 -19.73 -14.58 5.28
CA LEU A 65 -21.10 -14.07 5.27
C LEU A 65 -21.31 -12.95 4.22
N GLY A 66 -20.31 -12.67 3.40
CA GLY A 66 -20.37 -11.61 2.39
C GLY A 66 -20.31 -10.20 2.99
N LYS A 67 -19.86 -10.05 4.24
CA LYS A 67 -19.73 -8.76 4.94
C LYS A 67 -18.28 -8.27 4.94
N SER A 68 -18.07 -6.97 5.18
CA SER A 68 -16.73 -6.41 5.36
C SER A 68 -16.00 -7.07 6.52
N TYR A 69 -14.67 -7.09 6.44
CA TYR A 69 -13.80 -7.49 7.54
C TYR A 69 -13.71 -6.45 8.66
N ILE A 70 -14.08 -5.19 8.40
CA ILE A 70 -14.05 -4.14 9.40
C ILE A 70 -15.28 -4.25 10.30
N ASN A 71 -15.04 -4.29 11.60
CA ASN A 71 -16.06 -4.14 12.62
C ASN A 71 -16.44 -2.65 12.71
N PRO A 72 -17.72 -2.28 12.46
CA PRO A 72 -18.15 -0.88 12.49
C PRO A 72 -18.13 -0.25 13.89
N GLU A 73 -18.15 -1.05 14.96
CA GLU A 73 -18.12 -0.55 16.34
C GLU A 73 -16.70 -0.22 16.80
N THR A 74 -15.70 -1.00 16.35
CA THR A 74 -14.31 -0.87 16.82
C THR A 74 -13.36 -0.29 15.78
N ASP A 75 -13.79 -0.11 14.53
CA ASP A 75 -12.95 0.30 13.39
C ASP A 75 -11.75 -0.66 13.13
N GLU A 76 -11.87 -1.92 13.59
CA GLU A 76 -10.82 -2.94 13.47
C GLU A 76 -11.19 -4.08 12.52
N ALA A 77 -10.18 -4.78 12.00
CA ALA A 77 -10.36 -5.98 11.17
C ALA A 77 -9.75 -7.25 11.79
N PRO A 78 -10.27 -7.76 12.93
CA PRO A 78 -9.67 -8.91 13.63
C PRO A 78 -9.60 -10.17 12.76
N GLY A 79 -10.66 -10.50 12.02
CA GLY A 79 -10.66 -11.67 11.12
C GLY A 79 -9.62 -11.57 10.01
N TRP A 80 -9.37 -10.37 9.50
CA TRP A 80 -8.32 -10.12 8.51
C TRP A 80 -6.92 -10.24 9.11
N LYS A 81 -6.71 -9.73 10.33
CA LYS A 81 -5.44 -9.89 11.08
C LYS A 81 -5.11 -11.39 11.24
N THR A 82 -6.08 -12.22 11.63
CA THR A 82 -5.90 -13.67 11.76
C THR A 82 -5.60 -14.34 10.41
N MET A 83 -6.29 -13.94 9.33
CA MET A 83 -5.99 -14.46 7.98
C MET A 83 -4.57 -14.14 7.56
N TRP A 84 -4.10 -12.92 7.79
CA TRP A 84 -2.72 -12.54 7.49
C TRP A 84 -1.70 -13.36 8.26
N GLN A 85 -1.94 -13.58 9.57
CA GLN A 85 -1.05 -14.41 10.39
C GLN A 85 -0.94 -15.84 9.85
N ASN A 86 -2.07 -16.44 9.44
CA ASN A 86 -2.06 -17.79 8.86
C ASN A 86 -1.41 -17.83 7.49
N PHE A 87 -1.63 -16.79 6.66
CA PHE A 87 -0.93 -16.63 5.39
C PHE A 87 0.58 -16.56 5.60
N MET A 88 1.05 -15.72 6.52
CA MET A 88 2.47 -15.60 6.79
C MET A 88 3.09 -16.89 7.34
N LYS A 89 2.39 -17.62 8.22
CA LYS A 89 2.84 -18.95 8.66
C LYS A 89 3.12 -19.89 7.48
N ARG A 90 2.25 -19.88 6.47
CA ARG A 90 2.43 -20.66 5.24
C ARG A 90 3.57 -20.13 4.39
N VAL A 91 3.68 -18.81 4.19
CA VAL A 91 4.81 -18.21 3.47
C VAL A 91 6.15 -18.64 4.07
N MET A 92 6.30 -18.55 5.39
CA MET A 92 7.55 -18.93 6.07
C MET A 92 7.85 -20.44 5.99
N ALA A 93 6.84 -21.29 5.85
CA ALA A 93 6.99 -22.74 5.84
C ALA A 93 7.09 -23.33 4.42
N GLU A 94 6.47 -22.70 3.43
CA GLU A 94 6.23 -23.25 2.10
C GLU A 94 7.01 -22.52 0.99
N THR A 95 7.76 -21.46 1.31
CA THR A 95 8.48 -20.63 0.32
C THR A 95 9.90 -20.30 0.76
N GLU A 96 10.69 -19.69 -0.14
CA GLU A 96 12.06 -19.23 0.14
C GLU A 96 12.11 -17.90 0.92
N VAL A 97 10.97 -17.38 1.39
CA VAL A 97 10.95 -16.15 2.19
C VAL A 97 11.54 -16.42 3.57
N GLU A 98 12.68 -15.79 3.85
CA GLU A 98 13.42 -15.96 5.10
C GLU A 98 12.97 -15.01 6.22
N GLU A 99 12.39 -13.86 5.85
CA GLU A 99 11.99 -12.81 6.79
C GLU A 99 10.48 -12.57 6.79
N HIS A 100 9.91 -12.49 7.99
CA HIS A 100 8.50 -12.14 8.14
C HIS A 100 8.25 -10.68 7.78
N PHE A 101 7.14 -10.40 7.09
CA PHE A 101 6.68 -9.05 6.80
C PHE A 101 5.20 -8.84 7.12
N THR A 102 4.82 -7.58 7.27
CA THR A 102 3.45 -7.15 7.52
C THR A 102 2.84 -6.54 6.26
N GLN A 103 1.52 -6.38 6.25
CA GLN A 103 0.83 -5.63 5.18
C GLN A 103 1.31 -4.18 5.09
N HIS A 104 1.73 -3.60 6.21
CA HIS A 104 2.27 -2.25 6.21
C HIS A 104 3.62 -2.18 5.46
N ASP A 105 4.40 -3.25 5.51
CA ASP A 105 5.68 -3.35 4.80
C ASP A 105 5.48 -3.43 3.28
N LEU A 106 4.37 -4.03 2.80
CA LEU A 106 4.01 -3.97 1.38
C LEU A 106 3.78 -2.53 0.90
N ARG A 107 3.15 -1.67 1.72
CA ARG A 107 3.02 -0.23 1.40
C ARG A 107 4.38 0.46 1.39
N ALA A 108 5.24 0.17 2.36
CA ALA A 108 6.58 0.76 2.41
C ALA A 108 7.44 0.32 1.21
N LYS A 109 7.34 -0.95 0.79
CA LYS A 109 8.01 -1.47 -0.40
C LYS A 109 7.54 -0.73 -1.66
N CYS A 110 6.23 -0.62 -1.86
CA CYS A 110 5.64 0.13 -2.97
C CYS A 110 6.13 1.59 -3.05
N ALA A 111 6.17 2.30 -1.92
CA ALA A 111 6.68 3.67 -1.87
C ALA A 111 8.19 3.78 -2.12
N SER A 112 8.95 2.79 -1.65
CA SER A 112 10.41 2.73 -1.83
C SER A 112 10.81 2.40 -3.27
N ASP A 113 9.98 1.67 -4.01
CA ASP A 113 10.21 1.36 -5.42
C ASP A 113 9.77 2.49 -6.36
N ALA A 114 8.96 3.43 -5.88
CA ALA A 114 8.50 4.55 -6.68
C ALA A 114 9.67 5.47 -7.09
N ALA A 115 9.69 5.84 -8.36
CA ALA A 115 10.77 6.65 -8.95
C ALA A 115 11.02 7.97 -8.22
N THR A 116 9.95 8.62 -7.74
CA THR A 116 10.05 9.91 -7.04
C THR A 116 9.27 9.87 -5.72
N LEU A 117 9.64 10.77 -4.80
CA LEU A 117 8.93 10.94 -3.53
C LEU A 117 7.47 11.35 -3.77
N GLU A 118 7.20 12.17 -4.80
CA GLU A 118 5.85 12.59 -5.15
C GLU A 118 5.00 11.45 -5.71
N HIS A 119 5.60 10.58 -6.53
CA HIS A 119 4.93 9.36 -7.00
C HIS A 119 4.63 8.43 -5.81
N ALA A 120 5.59 8.23 -4.89
CA ALA A 120 5.36 7.47 -3.67
C ALA A 120 4.19 8.02 -2.84
N ARG A 121 4.15 9.35 -2.64
CA ARG A 121 3.08 10.05 -1.89
C ARG A 121 1.72 9.83 -2.57
N ALA A 122 1.68 9.88 -3.91
CA ALA A 122 0.48 9.62 -4.69
C ALA A 122 -0.02 8.17 -4.53
N LEU A 123 0.84 7.17 -4.71
CA LEU A 123 0.52 5.73 -4.52
C LEU A 123 0.00 5.43 -3.11
N LEU A 124 0.54 6.11 -2.11
CA LEU A 124 0.13 5.94 -0.72
C LEU A 124 -1.11 6.75 -0.33
N SER A 125 -1.55 7.67 -1.19
CA SER A 125 -2.64 8.63 -0.94
C SER A 125 -2.41 9.44 0.34
N HIS A 126 -1.16 9.83 0.60
CA HIS A 126 -0.84 10.72 1.71
C HIS A 126 -1.11 12.18 1.35
N ALA A 127 -1.69 12.91 2.29
CA ALA A 127 -1.87 14.36 2.20
C ALA A 127 -0.53 15.08 2.37
N ASP A 128 0.28 14.65 3.34
CA ASP A 128 1.61 15.20 3.61
C ASP A 128 2.70 14.28 3.06
N ILE A 129 3.60 14.88 2.26
CA ILE A 129 4.77 14.24 1.68
C ILE A 129 5.77 13.75 2.75
N ARG A 130 5.90 14.49 3.87
CA ARG A 130 6.84 14.18 4.96
C ARG A 130 6.57 12.83 5.62
N THR A 131 5.30 12.42 5.67
CA THR A 131 4.92 11.09 6.18
C THR A 131 5.43 9.98 5.26
N THR A 132 5.38 10.19 3.95
CA THR A 132 5.89 9.23 2.96
C THR A 132 7.40 9.08 3.08
N GLU A 133 8.10 10.21 3.13
CA GLU A 133 9.56 10.26 3.25
C GLU A 133 10.05 9.57 4.53
N ARG A 134 9.54 9.99 5.70
CA ARG A 134 10.03 9.51 6.98
C ARG A 134 9.70 8.04 7.27
N VAL A 135 8.54 7.55 6.84
CA VAL A 135 8.00 6.25 7.31
C VAL A 135 8.01 5.17 6.24
N TYR A 136 7.83 5.55 4.97
CA TYR A 136 7.58 4.60 3.89
C TYR A 136 8.71 4.51 2.87
N ARG A 137 9.59 5.52 2.77
CA ARG A 137 10.81 5.46 1.93
C ARG A 137 11.94 4.82 2.73
N ARG A 138 11.89 3.51 2.85
CA ARG A 138 12.82 2.73 3.69
C ARG A 138 14.09 2.30 2.96
N LYS A 139 14.09 2.34 1.63
CA LYS A 139 15.28 2.01 0.84
C LYS A 139 16.38 3.06 1.08
N PRO A 140 17.63 2.64 1.37
CA PRO A 140 18.74 3.57 1.52
C PRO A 140 18.95 4.42 0.27
N GLU A 141 19.34 5.67 0.47
CA GLU A 141 19.81 6.52 -0.61
C GLU A 141 21.16 6.02 -1.12
N ARG A 142 21.24 5.83 -2.43
CA ARG A 142 22.50 5.52 -3.10
C ARG A 142 23.06 6.83 -3.63
N VAL A 143 24.09 7.33 -2.97
CA VAL A 143 24.81 8.53 -3.39
C VAL A 143 26.14 8.13 -4.00
N LYS A 144 26.52 8.77 -5.10
CA LYS A 144 27.91 8.76 -5.56
C LYS A 144 28.63 9.90 -4.82
N PRO A 145 29.80 9.66 -4.22
CA PRO A 145 30.63 10.74 -3.70
C PRO A 145 30.95 11.77 -4.78
N LEU A 146 31.23 13.01 -4.36
CA LEU A 146 31.78 14.00 -5.28
C LEU A 146 33.16 13.52 -5.72
N GLU A 147 33.36 13.39 -7.02
CA GLU A 147 34.69 13.21 -7.59
C GLU A 147 35.37 14.57 -7.57
N THR A 148 36.16 14.82 -6.52
CA THR A 148 37.12 15.92 -6.54
C THR A 148 38.32 15.46 -7.35
N GLU A 149 38.59 16.09 -8.49
CA GLU A 149 39.96 16.13 -8.99
C GLU A 149 40.77 16.80 -7.88
N ILE A 150 41.59 16.02 -7.17
CA ILE A 150 42.60 16.58 -6.28
C ILE A 150 43.59 17.27 -7.22
N TYR A 151 43.34 18.54 -7.53
CA TYR A 151 44.36 19.41 -8.08
C TYR A 151 45.44 19.52 -7.01
N GLU A 152 46.55 18.82 -7.21
CA GLU A 152 47.83 19.15 -6.55
C GLU A 152 48.21 20.58 -6.98
N GLY A 153 47.63 21.61 -6.35
CA GLY A 153 47.77 22.95 -6.92
C GLY A 153 47.08 24.07 -6.17
N LYS A 154 47.74 24.50 -5.09
CA LYS A 154 47.66 25.82 -4.43
C LYS A 154 46.33 26.21 -3.77
N VAL A 155 46.39 26.22 -2.44
CA VAL A 155 45.55 27.05 -1.57
C VAL A 155 45.74 28.51 -1.98
N TYR A 156 44.69 29.15 -2.46
CA TYR A 156 44.60 30.61 -2.47
C TYR A 156 43.82 31.02 -1.22
N LEU A 157 44.52 31.69 -0.31
CA LEU A 157 43.96 32.39 0.86
C LEU A 157 43.04 33.53 0.42
#